data_AF-A0A2P5K0N2-F1
#
_entry.id   AF-A0A2P5K0N2-F1
#
_cell.length_a   1.000
_cell.length_b   1.000
_cell.length_c   1.000
_cell.angle_alpha   90.00
_cell.angle_beta   90.00
_cell.angle_gamma   90.00
#
_symmetry.space_group_name_H-M   'P 1'
#
loop_
_entity.id
_entity.type
_entity.pdbx_description
1 polymer ?
#
loop_
_entity_poly.entity_id
_entity_poly.type
_entity_poly.pdbx_seq_one_letter_code
_entity_poly.pdbx_strand_id
1 'polypeptide(L)' 'MVSVGNDSKVYAFGTKCYDWKEEWFGEGSDGGTSITTTELQDAIHHWLDDLDVRGYIMSTKDLQEIISAWLSS' A
#
# COMPACT_ATOMS: atom_id res chain seq x y z
N MET A 1 -1.10 -21.41 -4.45
CA MET A 1 -2.02 -22.56 -4.32
C MET A 1 -3.14 -22.36 -5.33
N VAL A 2 -3.71 -23.41 -5.90
CA VAL A 2 -4.83 -23.30 -6.84
C VAL A 2 -5.93 -24.23 -6.35
N SER A 3 -7.17 -23.76 -6.25
CA SER A 3 -8.32 -24.60 -5.94
C SER A 3 -9.18 -24.80 -7.18
N VAL A 4 -9.78 -25.99 -7.28
CA VAL A 4 -10.79 -26.27 -8.30
C VAL A 4 -12.16 -26.12 -7.62
N GLY A 5 -12.96 -25.19 -8.12
CA GLY A 5 -14.33 -25.00 -7.69
C GLY A 5 -15.23 -26.11 -8.22
N ASN A 6 -16.37 -26.31 -7.55
CA ASN A 6 -17.35 -27.33 -7.93
C ASN A 6 -18.05 -27.03 -9.28
N ASP A 7 -17.79 -25.86 -9.86
CA ASP A 7 -18.22 -25.43 -11.19
C ASP A 7 -17.17 -25.74 -12.28
N SER A 8 -16.21 -26.61 -11.98
CA SER A 8 -15.08 -26.98 -12.87
C SER A 8 -14.16 -25.81 -13.24
N LYS A 9 -14.23 -24.69 -12.51
CA LYS A 9 -13.31 -23.57 -12.71
C LYS A 9 -12.10 -23.69 -11.80
N VAL A 10 -10.98 -23.22 -12.33
CA VAL A 10 -9.70 -23.19 -11.64
C VAL A 10 -9.51 -21.78 -11.11
N TYR A 11 -9.42 -21.63 -9.79
CA TYR A 11 -9.19 -20.35 -9.13
C TYR A 11 -7.73 -20.26 -8.71
N ALA A 12 -6.99 -19.35 -9.33
CA ALA A 12 -5.66 -19.01 -8.87
C ALA A 12 -5.78 -18.20 -7.58
N PHE A 13 -5.46 -18.82 -6.43
CA PHE A 13 -5.10 -18.05 -5.24
C PHE A 13 -3.66 -17.59 -5.43
N GLY A 14 -3.50 -16.51 -6.20
CA GLY A 14 -2.36 -15.65 -5.99
C GLY A 14 -2.52 -15.08 -4.59
N THR A 15 -1.55 -15.31 -3.71
CA THR A 15 -1.30 -14.33 -2.64
C THR A 15 -1.10 -13.02 -3.37
N LYS A 16 -2.13 -12.16 -3.42
CA LYS A 16 -1.90 -10.76 -3.76
C LYS A 16 -0.91 -10.28 -2.71
N CYS A 17 0.36 -10.19 -3.11
CA CYS A 17 1.28 -9.32 -2.42
C CYS A 17 0.73 -7.93 -2.75
N TYR A 18 -0.19 -7.46 -1.92
CA TYR A 18 -0.69 -6.11 -2.06
C TYR A 18 0.53 -5.22 -1.84
N ASP A 19 0.97 -4.54 -2.89
CA ASP A 19 2.04 -3.57 -2.75
C ASP A 19 1.56 -2.55 -1.74
N TRP A 20 2.28 -2.39 -0.63
CA TRP A 20 1.93 -1.47 0.43
C TRP A 20 1.82 -0.03 -0.12
N LYS A 21 2.56 0.27 -1.20
CA LYS A 21 2.51 1.56 -1.88
C LYS A 21 1.14 1.89 -2.45
N GLU A 22 0.33 0.89 -2.82
CA GLU A 22 -1.03 1.14 -3.31
C GLU A 22 -1.93 1.86 -2.29
N GLU A 23 -1.56 1.86 -1.01
CA GLU A 23 -2.33 2.56 0.03
C GLU A 23 -2.34 4.08 -0.18
N TRP A 24 -1.22 4.66 -0.62
CA TRP A 24 -1.07 6.12 -0.77
C TRP A 24 -0.60 6.58 -2.16
N PHE A 25 -0.09 5.67 -2.99
CA PHE A 25 0.30 5.94 -4.38
C PHE A 25 -0.68 5.35 -5.41
N GLY A 26 -1.66 4.57 -4.95
CA GLY A 26 -2.60 3.90 -5.83
C GLY A 26 -3.68 4.86 -6.34
N GLU A 27 -4.19 4.62 -7.55
CA GLU A 27 -5.34 5.37 -8.10
C GLU A 27 -6.59 5.34 -7.21
N GLY A 28 -6.66 4.38 -6.27
CA GLY A 28 -7.73 4.25 -5.29
C GLY A 28 -7.47 4.98 -3.95
N SER A 29 -6.34 5.68 -3.80
CA SER A 29 -6.05 6.51 -2.63
C SER A 29 -6.81 7.85 -2.71
N ASP A 30 -6.91 8.57 -1.60
CA ASP A 30 -7.65 9.83 -1.51
C ASP A 30 -7.10 10.89 -2.47
N GLY A 31 -5.77 10.91 -2.64
CA GLY A 31 -5.08 11.80 -3.58
C GLY A 31 -4.90 11.25 -4.99
N GLY A 32 -5.25 9.98 -5.21
CA GLY A 32 -5.05 9.28 -6.47
C GLY A 32 -3.57 9.18 -6.85
N THR A 33 -3.09 10.06 -7.73
CA THR A 33 -1.69 10.05 -8.20
C THR A 33 -0.77 10.99 -7.42
N SER A 34 -1.31 11.83 -6.53
CA SER A 34 -0.56 12.76 -5.70
C SER A 34 -0.81 12.43 -4.23
N ILE A 35 0.21 12.57 -3.39
CA ILE A 35 0.05 12.31 -1.95
C ILE A 35 -0.56 13.56 -1.30
N THR A 36 -1.69 13.38 -0.63
CA THR A 36 -2.33 14.44 0.17
C THR A 36 -1.62 14.63 1.51
N THR A 37 -1.90 15.74 2.17
CA THR A 37 -1.41 15.95 3.55
C THR A 37 -1.96 14.90 4.52
N THR A 38 -3.18 14.42 4.31
CA THR A 38 -3.79 13.38 5.15
C THR A 38 -3.08 12.04 4.99
N GLU A 39 -2.80 11.62 3.75
CA GLU A 39 -2.06 10.38 3.47
C GLU A 39 -0.63 10.46 4.00
N LEU A 40 0.03 11.62 3.91
CA LEU A 40 1.35 11.82 4.51
C LEU A 40 1.29 11.69 6.06
N GLN A 41 0.29 12.28 6.70
CA GLN A 41 0.12 12.17 8.15
C GLN A 41 -0.11 10.71 8.57
N ASP A 42 -0.90 9.97 7.80
CA ASP A 42 -1.16 8.55 8.03
C ASP A 42 0.11 7.70 7.86
N ALA A 43 0.91 7.99 6.82
CA ALA A 43 2.20 7.33 6.61
C ALA A 43 3.20 7.59 7.74
N ILE A 44 3.28 8.83 8.23
CA ILE A 44 4.14 9.19 9.38
C ILE A 44 3.70 8.44 10.64
N HIS A 45 2.39 8.33 10.88
CA HIS A 45 1.85 7.59 12.02
C HIS A 45 2.21 6.10 11.95
N HIS A 46 2.03 5.46 10.80
CA HIS A 46 2.43 4.06 10.61
C HIS A 46 3.94 3.84 10.82
N TRP A 47 4.78 4.78 10.37
CA TRP A 47 6.22 4.71 10.60
C TRP A 47 6.63 4.94 12.06
N LEU A 48 5.99 5.86 12.77
CA LEU A 48 6.33 6.17 14.17
C LEU A 48 6.02 5.01 15.12
N ASP A 49 4.90 4.33 14.88
CA ASP A 49 4.37 3.30 15.77
C ASP A 49 4.62 1.86 15.26
N ASP A 50 5.44 1.70 14.22
CA ASP A 50 5.72 0.42 13.55
C ASP A 50 4.43 -0.35 13.20
N LEU A 51 3.43 0.36 12.67
CA LEU A 51 2.17 -0.25 12.22
C LEU A 51 2.35 -0.83 10.81
N ASP A 52 1.80 -2.01 10.59
CA ASP A 52 1.85 -2.63 9.28
C ASP A 52 0.88 -2.00 8.29
N VAL A 53 1.35 -1.76 7.07
CA VAL A 53 0.55 -1.35 5.93
C VAL A 53 0.46 -2.55 5.01
N ARG A 54 -0.71 -3.21 4.99
CA ARG A 54 -0.94 -4.40 4.17
C ARG A 54 0.09 -5.52 4.44
N GLY A 55 0.51 -5.68 5.70
CA GLY A 55 1.52 -6.66 6.11
C GLY A 55 2.98 -6.21 5.90
N TYR A 56 3.23 -4.94 5.62
CA TYR A 56 4.57 -4.37 5.47
C TYR A 56 4.87 -3.31 6.54
N ILE A 57 5.99 -3.44 7.26
CA ILE A 57 6.49 -2.43 8.20
C ILE A 57 7.39 -1.46 7.44
N MET A 58 7.03 -0.19 7.48
CA MET A 58 7.69 0.85 6.71
C MET A 58 9.10 1.15 7.24
N SER A 59 10.10 1.16 6.35
CA SER A 59 11.43 1.62 6.71
C SER A 59 11.55 3.15 6.60
N THR A 60 12.59 3.74 7.18
CA THR A 60 12.89 5.17 7.00
C THR A 60 13.06 5.55 5.52
N LYS A 61 13.56 4.64 4.68
CA LYS A 61 13.73 4.89 3.24
C LYS A 61 12.38 5.02 2.54
N ASP A 62 11.42 4.20 2.92
CA ASP A 62 10.07 4.22 2.36
C ASP A 62 9.35 5.52 2.75
N LEU A 63 9.47 5.95 4.01
CA LEU A 63 8.95 7.24 4.44
C LEU A 63 9.59 8.41 3.68
N GLN A 64 10.91 8.37 3.43
CA GLN A 64 11.58 9.39 2.61
C GLN A 64 11.05 9.45 1.18
N GLU A 65 10.67 8.31 0.59
CA GLU A 65 10.06 8.25 -0.73
C GLU A 65 8.68 8.93 -0.73
N ILE A 66 7.85 8.65 0.27
CA ILE A 66 6.52 9.28 0.45
C ILE A 66 6.64 10.80 0.61
N ILE A 67 7.56 11.25 1.48
CA ILE A 67 7.81 12.70 1.68
C ILE A 67 8.27 13.34 0.37
N SER A 68 9.15 12.68 -0.39
CA SER A 68 9.64 13.21 -1.67
C SER A 68 8.52 13.34 -2.70
N ALA A 69 7.61 12.36 -2.76
CA ALA A 69 6.44 12.41 -3.64
C ALA A 69 5.45 13.52 -3.24
N TRP A 70 5.20 13.68 -1.94
CA TRP A 70 4.38 14.77 -1.40
C TRP A 70 4.97 16.16 -1.72
N LEU A 71 6.29 16.34 -1.56
CA LEU A 71 6.98 17.60 -1.88
C LEU A 71 7.03 17.92 -3.38
N SER A 72 6.83 16.91 -4.23
CA SER A 72 6.86 17.05 -5.70
C SER A 72 5.47 17.21 -6.32
N SER A 73 4.42 17.23 -5.49
CA SER A 73 3.02 17.47 -5.88
C SER A 73 2.70 18.96 -5.88
#